data_AF-A0A2E8PVC5-F1
#
_entry.id   AF-A0A2E8PVC5-F1
#
_cell.length_a   1.000
_cell.length_b   1.000
_cell.length_c   1.000
_cell.angle_alpha   90.00
_cell.angle_beta   90.00
_cell.angle_gamma   90.00
#
_symmetry.space_group_name_H-M   'P 1'
#
loop_
_entity.id
_entity.type
_entity.pdbx_description
1 polymer ?
#
loop_
_entity_poly.entity_id
_entity_poly.type
_entity_poly.pdbx_seq_one_letter_code
_entity_poly.pdbx_strand_id
1 'polypeptide(L)'
;MASICPEEKRRACVFEGTILQYEYHGCGPEESPIPLEVTLDTHALVWYLDSSLNDRLSALALQTIDDAETAGRIHLSVIVLAEILHLSEKGRINLDYSALYRKIVDSAPYVIESLTPEVLTIAVGLKGLELHDRIILATAIHTQSALISKDIELRQYPANVIW
;
A
#
# COMPACT_ATOMS: atom_id res chain seq x y z
N MET A 1 24.94 4.86 33.58
CA MET A 1 25.79 6.01 33.19
C MET A 1 25.15 6.64 31.96
N ALA A 2 24.54 7.81 32.10
CA ALA A 2 23.94 8.51 30.97
C ALA A 2 25.07 9.03 30.06
N SER A 3 25.09 8.55 28.81
CA SER A 3 26.02 9.05 27.80
C SER A 3 25.58 10.44 27.36
N ILE A 4 26.46 11.42 27.48
CA ILE A 4 26.23 12.81 27.07
C ILE A 4 26.31 12.87 25.54
N CYS A 5 25.23 13.28 24.88
CA CYS A 5 25.19 13.43 23.43
C CYS A 5 25.95 14.70 23.00
N PRO A 6 26.70 14.69 21.87
CA PRO A 6 27.51 15.83 21.42
C PRO A 6 26.67 17.08 21.11
N GLU A 7 27.28 18.26 21.30
CA GLU A 7 26.67 19.59 21.15
C GLU A 7 26.01 19.86 19.80
N GLU A 8 26.49 19.19 18.76
CA GLU A 8 26.11 19.40 17.36
C GLU A 8 24.68 18.95 17.02
N LYS A 9 24.01 18.19 17.90
CA LYS A 9 22.61 17.76 17.70
C LYS A 9 21.57 18.75 18.23
N ARG A 10 21.99 19.89 18.78
CA ARG A 10 21.08 20.96 19.23
C ARG A 10 20.71 21.85 18.05
N ARG A 11 19.44 21.84 17.62
CA ARG A 11 18.89 22.85 16.70
C ARG A 11 18.23 23.95 17.51
N ALA A 12 18.59 25.21 17.23
CA ALA A 12 17.88 26.36 17.76
C ALA A 12 16.68 26.66 16.86
N CYS A 13 15.45 26.56 17.39
CA CYS A 13 14.29 27.16 16.75
C CYS A 13 14.27 28.65 17.12
N VAL A 14 14.26 29.52 16.12
CA VAL A 14 14.10 30.97 16.31
C VAL A 14 12.69 31.33 15.87
N PHE A 15 11.85 31.75 16.82
CA PHE A 15 10.58 32.40 16.54
C PHE A 15 10.68 33.83 17.07
N GLU A 16 10.48 34.82 16.18
CA GLU A 16 10.49 36.25 16.51
C GLU A 16 11.71 36.73 17.31
N GLY A 17 12.91 36.29 16.91
CA GLY A 17 14.17 36.88 17.39
C GLY A 17 14.52 36.62 18.86
N THR A 18 13.80 35.74 19.56
CA THR A 18 14.13 35.35 20.94
C THR A 18 14.36 33.84 21.00
N ILE A 19 15.54 33.41 21.47
CA ILE A 19 15.84 31.99 21.68
C ILE A 19 15.08 31.53 22.93
N LEU A 20 14.01 30.76 22.75
CA LEU A 20 13.25 30.15 23.84
C LEU A 20 13.50 28.63 23.81
N GLN A 21 14.52 28.23 24.56
CA GLN A 21 14.87 26.84 24.93
C GLN A 21 15.36 25.91 23.81
N TYR A 22 16.31 25.05 24.19
CA TYR A 22 16.80 23.94 23.38
C TYR A 22 15.90 22.73 23.63
N GLU A 23 15.14 22.29 22.63
CA GLU A 23 14.42 21.01 22.72
C GLU A 23 15.34 19.84 22.35
N TYR A 24 15.40 18.85 23.25
CA TYR A 24 16.08 17.58 23.00
C TYR A 24 15.19 16.68 22.15
N HIS A 25 15.42 16.64 20.84
CA HIS A 25 14.81 15.62 19.99
C HIS A 25 15.56 14.29 20.14
N GLY A 26 14.84 13.28 20.63
CA GLY A 26 15.33 11.92 20.79
C GLY A 26 15.78 11.33 19.46
N CYS A 27 17.00 10.78 19.45
CA CYS A 27 17.54 10.01 18.35
C CYS A 27 16.92 8.60 18.37
N GLY A 28 15.65 8.47 17.95
CA GLY A 28 15.06 7.20 17.52
C GLY A 28 15.14 7.08 16.00
N PRO A 29 15.07 5.88 15.40
CA PRO A 29 14.83 5.79 13.96
C PRO A 29 13.51 6.52 13.69
N GLU A 30 13.54 7.53 12.83
CA GLU A 30 12.32 8.16 12.33
C GLU A 30 11.63 7.08 11.49
N GLU A 31 10.72 6.31 12.12
CA GLU A 31 9.89 5.35 11.41
C GLU A 31 9.12 6.15 10.36
N SER A 32 9.48 5.94 9.09
CA SER A 32 8.75 6.49 7.96
C SER A 32 7.26 6.19 8.18
N PRO A 33 6.37 7.18 8.09
CA PRO A 33 4.96 6.95 8.37
C PRO A 33 4.42 5.82 7.48
N ILE A 34 3.68 4.89 8.08
CA ILE A 34 3.00 3.80 7.36
C ILE A 34 2.10 4.44 6.29
N PRO A 35 2.19 4.04 5.01
CA PRO A 35 1.37 4.62 3.96
C PRO A 35 -0.12 4.37 4.21
N LEU A 36 -0.94 5.41 4.06
CA LEU A 36 -2.39 5.34 4.20
C LEU A 36 -3.12 5.18 2.85
N GLU A 37 -2.42 5.42 1.74
CA GLU A 37 -2.94 5.12 0.39
C GLU A 37 -2.25 3.84 -0.08
N VAL A 38 -3.03 2.76 -0.27
CA VAL A 38 -2.51 1.46 -0.69
C VAL A 38 -3.23 0.94 -1.92
N THR A 39 -2.51 0.30 -2.83
CA THR A 39 -3.08 -0.55 -3.88
C THR A 39 -2.89 -2.00 -3.48
N LEU A 40 -3.94 -2.82 -3.57
CA LEU A 40 -3.82 -4.26 -3.29
C LEU A 40 -3.66 -5.06 -4.57
N ASP A 41 -2.72 -5.99 -4.54
CA ASP A 41 -2.62 -7.07 -5.51
C ASP A 41 -3.75 -8.10 -5.32
N THR A 42 -3.98 -8.95 -6.31
CA THR A 42 -5.05 -9.95 -6.33
C THR A 42 -4.96 -10.93 -5.16
N HIS A 43 -3.79 -11.49 -4.88
CA HIS A 43 -3.65 -12.40 -3.72
C HIS A 43 -3.79 -11.66 -2.40
N ALA A 44 -3.29 -10.42 -2.30
CA ALA A 44 -3.36 -9.62 -1.08
C ALA A 44 -4.82 -9.32 -0.72
N LEU A 45 -5.63 -8.88 -1.70
CA LEU A 45 -7.06 -8.66 -1.50
C LEU A 45 -7.80 -9.94 -1.11
N VAL A 46 -7.54 -11.05 -1.81
CA VAL A 46 -8.18 -12.35 -1.51
C VAL A 46 -7.85 -12.80 -0.08
N TRP A 47 -6.59 -12.72 0.33
CA TRP A 47 -6.18 -13.12 1.67
C TRP A 47 -6.69 -12.19 2.76
N TYR A 48 -6.76 -10.88 2.50
CA TYR A 48 -7.28 -9.91 3.47
C TYR A 48 -8.78 -10.07 3.72
N LEU A 49 -9.56 -10.32 2.66
CA LEU A 49 -11.03 -10.41 2.79
C LEU A 49 -11.51 -11.73 3.40
N ASP A 50 -10.71 -12.79 3.28
CA ASP A 50 -10.94 -14.07 3.95
C ASP A 50 -10.10 -14.12 5.23
N SER A 51 -10.73 -13.82 6.38
CA SER A 51 -10.02 -13.79 7.67
C SER A 51 -9.33 -15.10 8.04
N SER A 52 -9.73 -16.24 7.45
CA SER A 52 -9.04 -17.52 7.64
C SER A 52 -7.71 -17.63 6.90
N LEU A 53 -7.42 -16.69 5.98
CA LEU A 53 -6.21 -16.62 5.14
C LEU A 53 -5.30 -15.43 5.50
N ASN A 54 -5.65 -14.62 6.51
CA ASN A 54 -4.83 -13.47 6.94
C ASN A 54 -3.41 -13.85 7.35
N ASP A 55 -3.16 -15.10 7.76
CA ASP A 55 -1.83 -15.63 8.08
C ASP A 55 -0.89 -15.71 6.87
N ARG A 56 -1.43 -15.60 5.65
CA ARG A 56 -0.66 -15.54 4.40
C ARG A 56 -0.13 -14.16 4.09
N LEU A 57 -0.69 -13.11 4.71
CA LEU A 57 -0.14 -11.77 4.69
C LEU A 57 1.01 -11.68 5.69
N SER A 58 2.03 -10.90 5.38
CA SER A 58 3.01 -10.54 6.40
C SER A 58 2.38 -9.64 7.46
N ALA A 59 3.00 -9.56 8.64
CA ALA A 59 2.55 -8.64 9.67
C ALA A 59 2.55 -7.17 9.21
N LEU A 60 3.54 -6.77 8.41
CA LEU A 60 3.62 -5.40 7.89
C LEU A 60 2.52 -5.14 6.85
N ALA A 61 2.27 -6.06 5.93
CA ALA A 61 1.22 -5.93 4.93
C ALA A 61 -0.15 -5.85 5.60
N LEU A 62 -0.46 -6.76 6.53
CA LEU A 62 -1.73 -6.76 7.26
C LEU A 62 -1.94 -5.44 8.01
N GLN A 63 -0.95 -4.99 8.78
CA GLN A 63 -1.02 -3.72 9.50
C GLN A 63 -1.24 -2.52 8.55
N THR A 64 -0.53 -2.49 7.42
CA THR A 64 -0.65 -1.39 6.45
C THR A 64 -2.05 -1.36 5.83
N ILE A 65 -2.65 -2.53 5.55
CA ILE A 65 -4.02 -2.61 5.03
C ILE A 65 -5.02 -2.14 6.12
N ASP A 66 -4.88 -2.61 7.36
CA ASP A 66 -5.76 -2.24 8.47
C ASP A 66 -5.73 -0.72 8.76
N ASP A 67 -4.54 -0.12 8.72
CA ASP A 67 -4.34 1.32 8.89
C ASP A 67 -4.98 2.11 7.73
N ALA A 68 -4.83 1.64 6.49
CA ALA A 68 -5.46 2.25 5.32
C ALA A 68 -6.99 2.09 5.32
N GLU A 69 -7.53 0.94 5.77
CA GLU A 69 -8.97 0.73 5.90
C GLU A 69 -9.59 1.68 6.94
N THR A 70 -8.82 2.03 7.98
CA THR A 70 -9.27 2.91 9.07
C THR A 70 -9.14 4.40 8.76
N ALA A 71 -8.01 4.82 8.17
CA ALA A 71 -7.61 6.22 8.10
C ALA A 71 -7.22 6.71 6.69
N GLY A 72 -7.36 5.87 5.67
CA GLY A 72 -6.85 6.14 4.34
C GLY A 72 -7.74 5.62 3.22
N ARG A 73 -7.11 5.11 2.16
CA ARG A 73 -7.78 4.54 0.98
C ARG A 73 -7.10 3.28 0.49
N ILE A 74 -7.94 2.36 0.04
CA ILE A 74 -7.56 1.09 -0.59
C ILE A 74 -7.98 1.14 -2.06
N HIS A 75 -7.01 1.35 -2.94
CA HIS A 75 -7.19 1.35 -4.38
C HIS A 75 -7.19 -0.08 -4.91
N LEU A 76 -8.20 -0.41 -5.71
CA LEU A 76 -8.34 -1.70 -6.37
C LEU A 76 -8.39 -1.48 -7.87
N SER A 77 -7.36 -1.91 -8.60
CA SER A 77 -7.43 -1.92 -10.06
C SER A 77 -8.59 -2.81 -10.51
N VAL A 78 -9.37 -2.39 -11.51
CA VAL A 78 -10.43 -3.22 -12.08
C VAL A 78 -9.90 -4.56 -12.61
N ILE A 79 -8.60 -4.65 -12.95
CA ILE A 79 -7.94 -5.90 -13.34
C ILE A 79 -7.90 -6.90 -12.18
N VAL A 80 -7.68 -6.45 -10.94
CA VAL A 80 -7.74 -7.32 -9.75
C VAL A 80 -9.12 -7.97 -9.62
N LEU A 81 -10.18 -7.18 -9.82
CA LEU A 81 -11.55 -7.70 -9.79
C LEU A 81 -11.80 -8.72 -10.92
N ALA A 82 -11.28 -8.46 -12.12
CA ALA A 82 -11.37 -9.38 -13.24
C ALA A 82 -10.64 -10.71 -12.97
N GLU A 83 -9.47 -10.67 -12.31
CA GLU A 83 -8.74 -11.87 -11.92
C GLU A 83 -9.50 -12.68 -10.87
N ILE A 84 -10.05 -12.02 -9.84
CA ILE A 84 -10.86 -12.69 -8.82
C ILE A 84 -12.09 -13.36 -9.44
N LEU A 85 -12.80 -12.69 -10.35
CA LEU A 85 -13.91 -13.28 -11.10
C LEU A 85 -13.46 -14.57 -11.81
N HIS A 86 -12.38 -14.51 -12.58
CA HIS A 86 -11.86 -15.65 -13.33
C HIS A 86 -11.38 -16.80 -12.43
N LEU A 87 -10.76 -16.50 -11.29
CA LEU A 87 -10.33 -17.49 -10.31
C LEU A 87 -11.54 -18.16 -9.64
N SER A 88 -12.59 -17.40 -9.33
CA SER A 88 -13.84 -17.90 -8.76
C SER A 88 -14.57 -18.82 -9.75
N GLU A 89 -14.71 -18.43 -11.01
CA GLU A 89 -15.32 -19.27 -12.07
C GLU A 89 -14.58 -20.60 -12.29
N LYS A 90 -13.27 -20.61 -12.07
CA LYS A 90 -12.44 -21.81 -12.14
C LYS A 90 -12.43 -22.64 -10.85
N GLY A 91 -13.15 -22.24 -9.81
CA GLY A 91 -13.17 -22.90 -8.51
C GLY A 91 -11.81 -22.91 -7.79
N ARG A 92 -10.92 -21.97 -8.13
CA ARG A 92 -9.56 -21.88 -7.54
C ARG A 92 -9.54 -21.13 -6.22
N ILE A 93 -10.56 -20.31 -5.97
CA ILE A 93 -10.81 -19.63 -4.71
C ILE A 93 -12.24 -19.90 -4.28
N ASN A 94 -12.45 -20.12 -2.98
CA ASN A 94 -13.79 -20.32 -2.41
C ASN A 94 -14.39 -18.96 -2.02
N LEU A 95 -14.62 -18.12 -3.02
CA LEU A 95 -15.07 -16.75 -2.83
C LEU A 95 -16.20 -16.43 -3.81
N ASP A 96 -17.33 -15.96 -3.28
CA ASP A 96 -18.44 -15.45 -4.08
C ASP A 96 -18.12 -14.02 -4.54
N TYR A 97 -17.84 -13.87 -5.84
CA TYR A 97 -17.54 -12.58 -6.45
C TYR A 97 -18.63 -11.54 -6.21
N SER A 98 -19.91 -11.94 -6.25
CA SER A 98 -21.03 -11.01 -6.06
C SER A 98 -21.12 -10.50 -4.63
N ALA A 99 -20.76 -11.33 -3.65
CA ALA A 99 -20.68 -10.91 -2.25
C ALA A 99 -19.46 -10.02 -1.99
N LEU A 100 -18.29 -10.36 -2.57
CA LEU A 100 -17.09 -9.53 -2.48
C LEU A 100 -17.30 -8.15 -3.09
N TYR A 101 -17.87 -8.10 -4.30
CA TYR A 101 -18.09 -6.84 -4.99
C TYR A 101 -19.00 -5.92 -4.17
N ARG A 102 -20.08 -6.46 -3.58
CA ARG A 102 -20.95 -5.72 -2.65
C ARG A 102 -20.19 -5.18 -1.44
N LYS A 103 -19.39 -6.02 -0.77
CA LYS A 103 -18.56 -5.58 0.38
C LYS A 103 -17.62 -4.43 0.00
N ILE A 104 -17.04 -4.47 -1.19
CA ILE A 104 -16.15 -3.41 -1.68
C ILE A 104 -16.92 -2.12 -1.94
N VAL A 105 -18.01 -2.16 -2.69
CA VAL A 105 -18.75 -0.93 -3.06
C VAL A 105 -19.51 -0.30 -1.88
N ASP A 106 -19.88 -1.10 -0.87
CA ASP A 106 -20.57 -0.62 0.33
C ASP A 106 -19.58 -0.07 1.39
N SER A 107 -18.27 -0.30 1.22
CA SER A 107 -17.22 0.14 2.14
C SER A 107 -16.52 1.40 1.65
N ALA A 108 -16.61 2.49 2.42
CA ALA A 108 -16.02 3.80 2.11
C ALA A 108 -14.50 3.83 1.81
N PRO A 109 -13.62 3.03 2.44
CA PRO A 109 -12.18 3.13 2.16
C PRO A 109 -11.78 2.57 0.80
N TYR A 110 -12.62 1.75 0.14
CA TYR A 110 -12.26 1.13 -1.14
C TYR A 110 -12.56 2.05 -2.32
N VAL A 111 -11.59 2.20 -3.21
CA VAL A 111 -11.71 2.94 -4.47
C VAL A 111 -11.40 2.00 -5.62
N ILE A 112 -12.38 1.76 -6.50
CA ILE A 112 -12.17 0.95 -7.70
C ILE A 112 -11.59 1.84 -8.80
N GLU A 113 -10.35 1.55 -9.19
CA GLU A 113 -9.62 2.26 -10.23
C GLU A 113 -9.88 1.66 -11.61
N SER A 114 -10.30 2.52 -12.54
CA SER A 114 -10.55 2.11 -13.93
C SER A 114 -9.24 1.93 -14.71
N LEU A 115 -9.24 1.04 -15.70
CA LEU A 115 -8.14 0.96 -16.65
C LEU A 115 -8.25 2.13 -17.66
N THR A 116 -7.42 3.16 -17.47
CA THR A 116 -7.40 4.35 -18.33
C THR A 116 -6.17 4.41 -19.23
N PRO A 117 -6.17 5.24 -20.29
CA PRO A 117 -4.99 5.49 -21.11
C PRO A 117 -3.76 6.00 -20.32
N GLU A 118 -3.97 6.74 -19.23
CA GLU A 118 -2.90 7.24 -18.35
C GLU A 118 -2.21 6.08 -17.62
N VAL A 119 -2.98 5.15 -17.05
CA VAL A 119 -2.46 3.92 -16.45
C VAL A 119 -1.71 3.09 -17.50
N LEU A 120 -2.26 2.96 -18.71
CA LEU A 120 -1.58 2.25 -19.79
C LEU A 120 -0.26 2.92 -20.20
N THR A 121 -0.22 4.26 -20.22
CA THR A 121 1.01 5.02 -20.53
C THR A 121 2.11 4.74 -19.51
N ILE A 122 1.76 4.67 -18.22
CA ILE A 122 2.70 4.25 -17.17
C ILE A 122 3.14 2.80 -17.40
N ALA A 123 2.19 1.91 -17.67
CA ALA A 123 2.46 0.48 -17.88
C ALA A 123 3.45 0.21 -19.02
N VAL A 124 3.51 1.02 -20.09
CA VAL A 124 4.50 0.85 -21.18
C VAL A 124 5.94 0.85 -20.67
N GLY A 125 6.24 1.60 -19.61
CA GLY A 125 7.57 1.67 -18.98
C GLY A 125 7.93 0.44 -18.14
N LEU A 126 6.95 -0.35 -17.72
CA LEU A 126 7.09 -1.48 -16.79
C LEU A 126 7.28 -2.81 -17.54
N LYS A 127 8.26 -2.85 -18.45
CA LYS A 127 8.53 -4.03 -19.29
C LYS A 127 9.05 -5.20 -18.46
N GLY A 128 8.73 -6.42 -18.89
CA GLY A 128 9.18 -7.66 -18.24
C GLY A 128 8.12 -8.33 -17.36
N LEU A 129 7.10 -7.57 -16.93
CA LEU A 129 5.96 -8.09 -16.16
C LEU A 129 4.88 -8.68 -17.06
N GLU A 130 4.13 -9.64 -16.53
CA GLU A 130 2.86 -10.06 -17.11
C GLU A 130 1.86 -8.88 -17.16
N LEU A 131 0.88 -8.95 -18.07
CA LEU A 131 0.02 -7.79 -18.34
C LEU A 131 -0.78 -7.33 -17.11
N HIS A 132 -1.27 -8.26 -16.28
CA HIS A 132 -2.06 -7.94 -15.10
C HIS A 132 -1.20 -7.27 -14.02
N ASP A 133 -0.07 -7.88 -13.63
CA ASP A 133 0.89 -7.30 -12.68
C ASP A 133 1.33 -5.90 -13.10
N ARG A 134 1.57 -5.73 -14.41
CA ARG A 134 1.98 -4.45 -15.00
C ARG A 134 0.91 -3.38 -14.83
N ILE A 135 -0.36 -3.72 -15.03
CA ILE A 135 -1.48 -2.79 -14.86
C ILE A 135 -1.71 -2.47 -13.38
N ILE A 136 -1.61 -3.46 -12.49
CA ILE A 136 -1.75 -3.28 -11.05
C ILE A 136 -0.66 -2.33 -10.53
N LEU A 137 0.60 -2.60 -10.89
CA LEU A 137 1.73 -1.76 -10.52
C LEU A 137 1.61 -0.34 -11.10
N ALA A 138 1.18 -0.22 -12.37
CA ALA A 138 0.90 1.09 -12.97
C ALA A 138 -0.23 1.85 -12.27
N THR A 139 -1.24 1.13 -11.77
CA THR A 139 -2.33 1.71 -10.97
C THR A 139 -1.77 2.29 -9.67
N ALA A 140 -0.93 1.53 -8.95
CA ALA A 140 -0.30 2.01 -7.72
C ALA A 140 0.56 3.27 -7.94
N ILE A 141 1.33 3.30 -9.03
CA ILE A 141 2.11 4.48 -9.42
C ILE A 141 1.20 5.66 -9.76
N HIS A 142 0.11 5.43 -10.50
CA HIS A 142 -0.84 6.46 -10.90
C HIS A 142 -1.53 7.11 -9.69
N THR A 143 -1.93 6.30 -8.71
CA THR A 143 -2.59 6.76 -7.48
C THR A 143 -1.62 7.22 -6.40
N GLN A 144 -0.31 7.11 -6.65
CA GLN A 144 0.76 7.44 -5.70
C GLN A 144 0.65 6.66 -4.38
N SER A 145 0.14 5.42 -4.47
CA SER A 145 -0.08 4.53 -3.33
C SER A 145 1.05 3.51 -3.17
N ALA A 146 1.19 2.94 -1.98
CA ALA A 146 2.05 1.78 -1.78
C ALA A 146 1.36 0.52 -2.31
N LEU A 147 2.09 -0.32 -3.06
CA LEU A 147 1.57 -1.60 -3.55
C LEU A 147 1.78 -2.68 -2.49
N ILE A 148 0.69 -3.33 -2.06
CA ILE A 148 0.76 -4.52 -1.21
C ILE A 148 0.82 -5.76 -2.11
N SER A 149 2.01 -6.34 -2.26
CA SER A 149 2.22 -7.54 -3.09
C SER A 149 3.35 -8.40 -2.55
N LYS A 150 3.21 -9.72 -2.70
CA LYS A 150 4.20 -10.72 -2.28
C LYS A 150 5.32 -10.86 -3.31
N ASP A 151 5.09 -10.36 -4.51
CA ASP A 151 5.97 -10.58 -5.64
C ASP A 151 7.18 -9.66 -5.54
N ILE A 152 8.25 -10.21 -4.97
CA ILE A 152 9.49 -9.50 -4.68
C ILE A 152 10.14 -8.89 -5.92
N GLU A 153 9.85 -9.42 -7.11
CA GLU A 153 10.35 -8.89 -8.38
C GLU A 153 9.78 -7.52 -8.72
N LEU A 154 8.61 -7.15 -8.17
CA LEU A 154 8.01 -5.83 -8.37
C LEU A 154 8.85 -4.71 -7.74
N ARG A 155 9.71 -5.04 -6.75
CA ARG A 155 10.61 -4.08 -6.08
C ARG A 155 11.69 -3.49 -7.01
N GLN A 156 11.90 -4.06 -8.19
CA GLN A 156 12.85 -3.50 -9.17
C GLN A 156 12.29 -2.29 -9.95
N TYR A 157 11.00 -2.02 -9.81
CA TYR A 157 10.29 -0.93 -10.49
C TYR A 157 10.09 0.27 -9.56
N PRO A 158 9.78 1.47 -10.09
CA PRO A 158 9.66 2.69 -9.29
C PRO A 158 8.33 2.79 -8.53
N ALA A 159 8.08 1.84 -7.62
CA ALA A 159 6.93 1.84 -6.72
C ALA A 159 7.35 1.41 -5.31
N ASN A 160 6.63 1.89 -4.30
CA ASN A 160 6.80 1.42 -2.92
C ASN A 160 6.04 0.09 -2.76
N VAL A 161 6.76 -1.04 -2.77
CA VAL A 161 6.16 -2.38 -2.63
C VAL A 161 6.34 -2.89 -1.21
N ILE A 162 5.23 -3.14 -0.51
CA ILE A 162 5.19 -3.60 0.88
C ILE A 162 4.81 -5.08 0.92
N TRP A 163 5.68 -5.84 1.59
CA TRP A 163 5.48 -7.21 2.03
C TRP A 163 6.35 -7.45 3.26
#